data_AF-A0A1B6J299-F1
#
_entry.id   AF-A0A1B6J299-F1
#
_cell.length_a   1.000
_cell.length_b   1.000
_cell.length_c   1.000
_cell.angle_alpha   90.00
_cell.angle_beta   90.00
_cell.angle_gamma   90.00
#
_symmetry.space_group_name_H-M   'P 1'
#
loop_
_entity.id
_entity.type
_entity.pdbx_description
1 polymer ?
#
loop_
_entity_poly.entity_id
_entity_poly.type
_entity_poly.pdbx_seq_one_letter_code
_entity_poly.pdbx_strand_id
1 'polypeptide(L)'
;KMASLVSTRLILNSIKPASLLRNRSIATASVKCKDLRDAPIIEPKAAILPDEVAHDKQIEEGYITIDSPVDISKVTGVPEEHIKSRRVHIFQTVKNAMQSGTDNVGQWSMQFETRERWENPLMGWASTGDPLSNMSIQFRSKDDAIDFCEKNGWQWFLEAEKEVKPKVKSYGFNFSWNKRTRVSTK
;
A
#
# COMPACT_ATOMS: atom_id res chain seq x y z
N LYS A 1 20.77 6.35 -48.74
CA LYS A 1 21.82 5.68 -47.92
C LYS A 1 21.05 4.83 -46.91
N MET A 2 20.87 3.52 -47.15
CA MET A 2 21.85 2.43 -46.98
C MET A 2 22.38 2.41 -45.52
N ALA A 3 22.29 1.32 -44.76
CA ALA A 3 22.07 -0.08 -45.15
C ALA A 3 21.27 -0.90 -44.11
N SER A 4 20.77 -2.06 -44.55
CA SER A 4 20.43 -3.21 -43.68
C SER A 4 21.68 -4.05 -43.38
N LEU A 5 21.54 -5.12 -42.56
CA LEU A 5 22.15 -6.47 -42.65
C LEU A 5 21.99 -7.15 -41.26
N VAL A 6 21.25 -8.26 -41.13
CA VAL A 6 21.68 -9.68 -41.26
C VAL A 6 22.58 -10.12 -40.08
N SER A 7 22.02 -10.83 -39.08
CA SER A 7 21.95 -12.31 -38.95
C SER A 7 23.27 -13.00 -38.57
N THR A 8 23.27 -13.74 -37.46
CA THR A 8 23.57 -15.20 -37.45
C THR A 8 23.39 -15.82 -36.05
N ARG A 9 22.93 -17.08 -35.99
CA ARG A 9 22.98 -17.94 -34.80
C ARG A 9 24.37 -18.58 -34.68
N LEU A 10 24.82 -18.86 -33.45
CA LEU A 10 25.79 -19.92 -33.21
C LEU A 10 25.28 -20.88 -32.13
N ILE A 11 25.22 -22.16 -32.50
CA ILE A 11 24.93 -23.31 -31.64
C ILE A 11 26.27 -24.01 -31.41
N LEU A 12 26.65 -24.27 -30.16
CA LEU A 12 27.83 -25.07 -29.84
C LEU A 12 27.40 -26.45 -29.35
N ASN A 13 27.54 -27.45 -30.22
CA ASN A 13 27.50 -28.85 -29.86
C ASN A 13 28.81 -29.24 -29.15
N SER A 14 28.72 -30.06 -28.10
CA SER A 14 29.87 -30.78 -27.55
C SER A 14 29.66 -32.29 -27.72
N ILE A 15 30.68 -32.99 -28.22
CA ILE A 15 30.65 -34.42 -28.54
C ILE A 15 31.60 -35.18 -27.62
N LYS A 16 31.09 -36.34 -27.18
CA LYS A 16 31.64 -37.38 -26.29
C LYS A 16 33.13 -37.72 -26.50
N PRO A 17 33.70 -38.46 -25.54
CA PRO A 17 34.26 -39.78 -25.89
C PRO A 17 33.63 -40.92 -25.10
N ALA A 18 33.65 -42.11 -25.69
CA ALA A 18 33.24 -43.37 -25.06
C ALA A 18 34.49 -44.22 -24.73
N SER A 19 34.42 -44.99 -23.64
CA SER A 19 35.43 -45.99 -23.28
C SER A 19 34.83 -47.40 -23.30
N LEU A 20 35.62 -48.38 -23.74
CA LEU A 20 35.16 -49.73 -24.08
C LEU A 20 35.84 -50.81 -23.24
N LEU A 21 35.04 -51.83 -22.89
CA LEU A 21 35.42 -53.22 -22.55
C LEU A 21 36.23 -53.48 -21.27
N ARG A 22 35.64 -54.28 -20.37
CA ARG A 22 36.15 -55.64 -20.14
C ARG A 22 35.10 -56.62 -19.60
N ASN A 23 34.81 -57.67 -20.37
CA ASN A 23 34.13 -58.87 -19.85
C ASN A 23 35.13 -59.81 -19.18
N ARG A 24 34.77 -60.38 -18.02
CA ARG A 24 35.30 -61.67 -17.52
C ARG A 24 34.23 -62.43 -16.76
N SER A 25 34.12 -63.72 -17.06
CA SER A 25 33.11 -64.64 -16.53
C SER A 25 33.77 -65.91 -15.98
N ILE A 26 33.66 -66.13 -14.65
CA ILE A 26 33.93 -67.37 -13.88
C ILE A 26 33.12 -67.20 -12.56
N ALA A 27 32.28 -68.11 -12.04
CA ALA A 27 31.65 -69.31 -12.60
C ALA A 27 30.38 -69.68 -11.77
N THR A 28 29.97 -70.95 -11.80
CA THR A 28 28.82 -71.61 -11.14
C THR A 28 28.91 -71.75 -9.61
N ALA A 29 27.84 -71.43 -8.87
CA ALA A 29 27.08 -72.40 -8.04
C ALA A 29 25.89 -71.78 -7.25
N SER A 30 24.85 -72.61 -7.06
CA SER A 30 23.90 -72.61 -5.94
C SER A 30 22.71 -71.63 -5.88
N VAL A 31 21.53 -72.23 -5.74
CA VAL A 31 20.22 -71.73 -5.25
C VAL A 31 19.63 -70.47 -5.90
N LYS A 32 18.61 -70.71 -6.72
CA LYS A 32 17.61 -69.73 -7.13
C LYS A 32 16.67 -69.45 -5.95
N CYS A 33 17.02 -68.47 -5.11
CA CYS A 33 16.09 -67.95 -4.12
C CYS A 33 14.89 -67.34 -4.85
N LYS A 34 13.66 -67.69 -4.45
CA LYS A 34 12.45 -67.04 -5.00
C LYS A 34 12.45 -65.60 -4.54
N ASP A 35 12.05 -64.71 -5.44
CA ASP A 35 12.08 -63.26 -5.22
C ASP A 35 11.40 -62.89 -3.89
N LEU A 36 12.21 -62.50 -2.91
CA LEU A 36 11.72 -61.71 -1.79
C LEU A 36 11.19 -60.43 -2.43
N ARG A 37 9.87 -60.22 -2.34
CA ARG A 37 9.27 -58.94 -2.69
C ARG A 37 9.66 -57.97 -1.60
N ASP A 38 10.87 -57.44 -1.69
CA ASP A 38 11.30 -56.30 -0.90
C ASP A 38 10.23 -55.22 -1.08
N ALA A 39 9.76 -54.67 0.04
CA ALA A 39 8.75 -53.62 -0.01
C ALA A 39 9.27 -52.49 -0.90
N PRO A 40 8.44 -51.90 -1.78
CA PRO A 40 8.90 -50.83 -2.64
C PRO A 40 9.49 -49.74 -1.74
N ILE A 41 10.73 -49.34 -2.04
CA ILE A 41 11.41 -48.27 -1.31
C ILE A 41 10.64 -47.00 -1.60
N ILE A 42 9.76 -46.62 -0.66
CA ILE A 42 8.99 -45.39 -0.73
C ILE A 42 10.00 -44.26 -0.59
N GLU A 43 10.16 -43.46 -1.65
CA GLU A 43 10.92 -42.22 -1.59
C GLU A 43 10.45 -41.40 -0.38
N PRO A 44 11.32 -40.96 0.54
CA PRO A 44 10.89 -40.30 1.77
C PRO A 44 10.07 -39.04 1.48
N LYS A 45 10.32 -38.41 0.33
CA LYS A 45 9.59 -37.25 -0.19
C LYS A 45 8.11 -37.52 -0.56
N ALA A 46 7.73 -38.78 -0.78
CA ALA A 46 6.35 -39.19 -1.11
C ALA A 46 5.51 -39.53 0.13
N ALA A 47 6.12 -39.63 1.31
CA ALA A 47 5.43 -39.87 2.58
C ALA A 47 5.05 -38.57 3.33
N ILE A 48 5.60 -37.43 2.91
CA ILE A 48 5.33 -36.11 3.49
C ILE A 48 3.92 -35.68 3.08
N LEU A 49 3.10 -35.25 4.05
CA LEU A 49 1.74 -34.79 3.75
C LEU A 49 1.79 -33.45 2.99
N PRO A 50 0.83 -33.18 2.07
CA PRO A 50 0.84 -31.95 1.28
C PRO A 50 0.77 -30.68 2.15
N ASP A 51 0.15 -30.78 3.33
CA ASP A 51 0.01 -29.69 4.30
C ASP A 51 1.35 -29.33 4.98
N GLU A 52 2.20 -30.33 5.25
CA GLU A 52 3.55 -30.13 5.81
C GLU A 52 4.44 -29.43 4.79
N VAL A 53 4.42 -29.87 3.52
CA VAL A 53 5.14 -29.22 2.41
C VAL A 53 4.65 -27.79 2.16
N ALA A 54 3.39 -27.47 2.46
CA ALA A 54 2.87 -26.11 2.35
C ALA A 54 3.36 -25.22 3.51
N HIS A 55 3.40 -25.75 4.73
CA HIS A 55 3.93 -25.04 5.90
C HIS A 55 5.43 -24.78 5.78
N ASP A 56 6.21 -25.77 5.35
CA ASP A 56 7.66 -25.63 5.14
C ASP A 56 7.96 -24.56 4.08
N LYS A 57 7.18 -24.49 3.00
CA LYS A 57 7.31 -23.40 1.99
C LYS A 57 7.02 -22.02 2.57
N GLN A 58 6.01 -21.88 3.43
CA GLN A 58 5.75 -20.61 4.12
C GLN A 58 6.93 -20.20 5.02
N ILE A 59 7.60 -21.17 5.65
CA ILE A 59 8.81 -20.94 6.45
C ILE A 59 10.01 -20.57 5.55
N GLU A 60 10.21 -21.27 4.43
CA GLU A 60 11.25 -20.98 3.41
C GLU A 60 11.08 -19.58 2.80
N GLU A 61 9.83 -19.13 2.59
CA GLU A 61 9.50 -17.80 2.09
C GLU A 61 9.73 -16.67 3.13
N GLY A 62 9.77 -17.01 4.42
CA GLY A 62 10.23 -16.12 5.49
C GLY A 62 9.27 -14.96 5.87
N TYR A 63 8.03 -14.96 5.36
CA TYR A 63 7.00 -13.97 5.72
C TYR A 63 5.71 -14.65 6.21
N ILE A 64 4.97 -13.96 7.07
CA ILE A 64 3.72 -14.42 7.65
C ILE A 64 2.60 -13.50 7.17
N THR A 65 1.59 -14.06 6.50
CA THR A 65 0.37 -13.34 6.12
C THR A 65 -0.63 -13.34 7.28
N ILE A 66 -1.14 -12.17 7.64
CA ILE A 66 -2.12 -11.99 8.72
C ILE A 66 -3.33 -11.24 8.16
N ASP A 67 -4.49 -11.90 8.10
CA ASP A 67 -5.70 -11.36 7.47
C ASP A 67 -6.54 -10.44 8.39
N SER A 68 -6.12 -10.25 9.64
CA SER A 68 -6.81 -9.39 10.61
C SER A 68 -6.56 -7.89 10.36
N PRO A 69 -7.52 -7.00 10.62
CA PRO A 69 -7.30 -5.56 10.55
C PRO A 69 -6.17 -5.13 11.50
N VAL A 70 -5.31 -4.22 11.01
CA VAL A 70 -4.11 -3.77 11.72
C VAL A 70 -4.47 -2.72 12.77
N ASP A 71 -4.42 -3.07 14.06
CA ASP A 71 -4.59 -2.15 15.19
C ASP A 71 -3.23 -1.83 15.84
N ILE A 72 -2.76 -0.60 15.65
CA ILE A 72 -1.48 -0.07 16.15
C ILE A 72 -1.67 0.69 17.48
N SER A 73 -2.91 0.96 17.91
CA SER A 73 -3.22 1.85 19.05
C SER A 73 -2.39 1.54 20.31
N LYS A 74 -2.26 0.25 20.64
CA LYS A 74 -1.51 -0.30 21.79
C LYS A 74 0.00 -0.03 21.76
N VAL A 75 0.58 0.20 20.57
CA VAL A 75 2.03 0.37 20.35
C VAL A 75 2.42 1.86 20.32
N THR A 76 1.51 2.75 19.95
CA THR A 76 1.81 4.19 19.74
C THR A 76 2.19 4.96 21.01
N GLY A 77 1.87 4.44 22.20
CA GLY A 77 2.11 5.11 23.48
C GLY A 77 1.17 6.29 23.77
N VAL A 78 0.16 6.53 22.94
CA VAL A 78 -0.88 7.56 23.19
C VAL A 78 -1.82 7.06 24.31
N PRO A 79 -2.15 7.86 25.33
CA PRO A 79 -3.06 7.44 26.39
C PRO A 79 -4.48 7.19 25.84
N GLU A 80 -5.13 6.14 26.34
CA GLU A 80 -6.44 5.66 25.89
C GLU A 80 -7.52 6.74 25.91
N GLU A 81 -7.45 7.68 26.86
CA GLU A 81 -8.31 8.86 26.93
C GLU A 81 -8.34 9.63 25.60
N HIS A 82 -7.19 9.91 24.99
CA HIS A 82 -7.10 10.69 23.75
C HIS A 82 -7.53 9.89 22.52
N ILE A 83 -7.42 8.56 22.57
CA ILE A 83 -7.83 7.65 21.50
C ILE A 83 -9.36 7.56 21.43
N LYS A 84 -10.03 7.36 22.58
CA LYS A 84 -11.48 7.12 22.65
C LYS A 84 -12.34 8.39 22.72
N SER A 85 -11.86 9.45 23.37
CA SER A 85 -12.69 10.66 23.63
C SER A 85 -12.66 11.69 22.50
N ARG A 86 -11.88 11.47 21.43
CA ARG A 86 -11.68 12.43 20.36
C ARG A 86 -12.16 11.88 19.03
N ARG A 87 -12.56 12.80 18.16
CA ARG A 87 -12.83 12.52 16.76
C ARG A 87 -11.86 13.29 15.89
N VAL A 88 -11.47 12.66 14.79
CA VAL A 88 -10.64 13.21 13.73
C VAL A 88 -11.55 13.74 12.63
N HIS A 89 -11.34 14.97 12.21
CA HIS A 89 -11.98 15.56 11.05
C HIS A 89 -11.07 15.37 9.83
N ILE A 90 -11.53 14.60 8.84
CA ILE A 90 -10.86 14.38 7.56
C ILE A 90 -11.56 15.27 6.51
N PHE A 91 -10.82 16.18 5.88
CA PHE A 91 -11.35 17.12 4.90
C PHE A 91 -10.32 17.46 3.82
N GLN A 92 -10.80 17.92 2.66
CA GLN A 92 -9.92 18.45 1.63
C GLN A 92 -9.56 19.91 1.93
N THR A 93 -8.28 20.27 1.85
CA THR A 93 -7.81 21.62 2.18
C THR A 93 -8.46 22.67 1.28
N VAL A 94 -9.30 23.52 1.88
CA VAL A 94 -10.04 24.57 1.16
C VAL A 94 -9.14 25.76 0.82
N LYS A 95 -9.41 26.41 -0.31
CA LYS A 95 -8.71 27.65 -0.68
C LYS A 95 -9.01 28.78 0.29
N ASN A 96 -8.01 29.58 0.63
CA ASN A 96 -8.21 30.85 1.34
C ASN A 96 -9.02 31.82 0.46
N ALA A 97 -10.12 32.37 0.99
CA ALA A 97 -10.99 33.28 0.25
C ALA A 97 -10.30 34.60 -0.15
N MET A 98 -9.28 35.03 0.61
CA MET A 98 -8.52 36.26 0.37
C MET A 98 -7.47 36.13 -0.75
N GLN A 99 -7.14 34.90 -1.17
CA GLN A 99 -6.11 34.62 -2.17
C GLN A 99 -6.69 33.91 -3.40
N SER A 100 -6.06 34.10 -4.55
CA SER A 100 -6.43 33.47 -5.82
C SER A 100 -5.61 32.21 -6.15
N GLY A 101 -4.50 31.97 -5.43
CA GLY A 101 -3.65 30.79 -5.60
C GLY A 101 -4.40 29.49 -5.27
N THR A 102 -4.09 28.42 -6.01
CA THR A 102 -4.76 27.12 -5.90
C THR A 102 -3.84 25.95 -5.55
N ASP A 103 -2.55 26.22 -5.32
CA ASP A 103 -1.51 25.20 -5.12
C ASP A 103 -1.73 24.36 -3.84
N ASN A 104 -2.19 25.02 -2.77
CA ASN A 104 -2.52 24.37 -1.49
C ASN A 104 -3.87 23.61 -1.50
N VAL A 105 -4.59 23.57 -2.63
CA VAL A 105 -5.92 22.96 -2.74
C VAL A 105 -5.78 21.53 -3.25
N GLY A 106 -6.64 20.63 -2.77
CA GLY A 106 -6.70 19.24 -3.25
C GLY A 106 -5.93 18.24 -2.39
N GLN A 107 -5.05 18.70 -1.50
CA GLN A 107 -4.48 17.84 -0.45
C GLN A 107 -5.55 17.49 0.57
N TRP A 108 -5.65 16.21 0.93
CA TRP A 108 -6.46 15.77 2.06
C TRP A 108 -5.71 16.09 3.35
N SER A 109 -6.41 16.55 4.36
CA SER A 109 -5.87 16.84 5.68
C SER A 109 -6.74 16.19 6.74
N MET A 110 -6.12 15.70 7.80
CA MET A 110 -6.83 15.33 9.02
C MET A 110 -6.39 16.20 10.20
N GLN A 111 -7.35 16.57 11.04
CA GLN A 111 -7.13 17.37 12.25
C GLN A 111 -7.99 16.85 13.41
N PHE A 112 -7.56 17.06 14.64
CA PHE A 112 -8.35 16.72 15.83
C PHE A 112 -9.35 17.81 16.20
N GLU A 113 -10.47 17.41 16.80
CA GLU A 113 -11.42 18.34 17.43
C GLU A 113 -10.72 19.22 18.47
N THR A 114 -10.85 20.55 18.35
CA THR A 114 -10.19 21.52 19.24
C THR A 114 -10.84 21.52 20.62
N ARG A 115 -10.02 21.33 21.66
CA ARG A 115 -10.39 21.49 23.07
C ARG A 115 -10.24 22.93 23.57
N GLU A 116 -10.65 23.12 24.81
CA GLU A 116 -10.53 24.39 25.54
C GLU A 116 -9.10 24.98 25.48
N ARG A 117 -9.07 26.29 25.29
CA ARG A 117 -7.88 27.13 25.43
C ARG A 117 -8.25 28.26 26.39
N TRP A 118 -7.46 28.43 27.44
CA TRP A 118 -7.73 29.41 28.51
C TRP A 118 -6.64 30.50 28.54
N GLU A 119 -6.95 31.62 29.18
CA GLU A 119 -5.99 32.72 29.34
C GLU A 119 -4.99 32.43 30.46
N ASN A 120 -3.70 32.66 30.20
CA ASN A 120 -2.65 32.64 31.22
C ASN A 120 -2.76 33.89 32.11
N PRO A 121 -3.01 33.77 33.43
CA PRO A 121 -3.28 34.91 34.31
C PRO A 121 -2.10 35.89 34.47
N LEU A 122 -0.87 35.52 34.08
CA LEU A 122 0.29 36.40 34.14
C LEU A 122 0.53 37.19 32.84
N MET A 123 0.35 36.55 31.67
CA MET A 123 0.80 37.09 30.37
C MET A 123 -0.31 37.24 29.32
N GLY A 124 -1.54 36.79 29.60
CA GLY A 124 -2.65 36.82 28.64
C GLY A 124 -2.55 35.82 27.48
N TRP A 125 -1.60 34.88 27.52
CA TRP A 125 -1.40 33.90 26.44
C TRP A 125 -2.43 32.75 26.47
N ALA A 126 -2.86 32.31 25.29
CA ALA A 126 -3.74 31.15 25.13
C ALA A 126 -3.01 29.84 25.49
N SER A 127 -3.29 29.34 26.68
CA SER A 127 -2.75 28.10 27.23
C SER A 127 -3.71 26.94 26.95
N THR A 128 -3.18 25.71 26.85
CA THR A 128 -3.99 24.51 26.64
C THR A 128 -3.33 23.30 27.26
N GLY A 129 -4.14 22.32 27.67
CA GLY A 129 -3.69 21.01 28.18
C GLY A 129 -3.73 19.91 27.11
N ASP A 130 -3.89 20.28 25.84
CA ASP A 130 -4.08 19.33 24.74
C ASP A 130 -2.80 19.12 23.92
N PRO A 131 -2.16 17.93 23.96
CA PRO A 131 -0.94 17.66 23.19
C PRO A 131 -1.18 17.48 21.68
N LEU A 132 -2.39 17.12 21.24
CA LEU A 132 -2.69 16.84 19.83
C LEU A 132 -3.32 18.05 19.11
N SER A 133 -3.57 19.16 19.81
CA SER A 133 -4.34 20.31 19.31
C SER A 133 -3.74 21.02 18.09
N ASN A 134 -2.46 20.78 17.80
CA ASN A 134 -1.72 21.38 16.72
C ASN A 134 -1.31 20.35 15.65
N MET A 135 -1.77 19.10 15.75
CA MET A 135 -1.48 18.08 14.75
C MET A 135 -2.38 18.23 13.54
N SER A 136 -1.78 18.45 12.38
CA SER A 136 -2.43 18.43 11.07
C SER A 136 -1.57 17.58 10.15
N ILE A 137 -2.10 16.44 9.69
CA ILE A 137 -1.39 15.51 8.80
C ILE A 137 -2.02 15.58 7.42
N GLN A 138 -1.18 15.66 6.39
CA GLN A 138 -1.59 15.76 4.99
C GLN A 138 -1.44 14.41 4.28
N PHE A 139 -2.42 14.08 3.45
CA PHE A 139 -2.54 12.84 2.69
C PHE A 139 -2.83 13.14 1.22
N ARG A 140 -2.50 12.17 0.36
CA ARG A 140 -2.74 12.24 -1.08
C ARG A 140 -4.13 11.74 -1.47
N SER A 141 -4.59 10.63 -0.89
CA SER A 141 -5.97 10.15 -1.01
C SER A 141 -6.76 10.38 0.28
N LYS A 142 -8.10 10.39 0.13
CA LYS A 142 -9.03 10.27 1.26
C LYS A 142 -8.92 8.88 1.92
N ASP A 143 -8.65 7.85 1.11
CA ASP A 143 -8.66 6.46 1.56
C ASP A 143 -7.44 6.21 2.46
N ASP A 144 -6.26 6.75 2.08
CA ASP A 144 -5.05 6.77 2.92
C ASP A 144 -5.31 7.37 4.31
N ALA A 145 -6.14 8.41 4.39
CA ALA A 145 -6.46 9.11 5.64
C ALA A 145 -7.43 8.30 6.53
N ILE A 146 -8.40 7.60 5.92
CA ILE A 146 -9.32 6.67 6.61
C ILE A 146 -8.51 5.49 7.15
N ASP A 147 -7.72 4.84 6.30
CA ASP A 147 -6.79 3.77 6.63
C ASP A 147 -5.89 4.13 7.82
N PHE A 148 -5.36 5.36 7.84
CA PHE A 148 -4.51 5.83 8.93
C PHE A 148 -5.29 6.01 10.24
N CYS A 149 -6.52 6.55 10.19
CA CYS A 149 -7.35 6.69 11.39
C CYS A 149 -7.77 5.33 11.95
N GLU A 150 -8.16 4.39 11.09
CA GLU A 150 -8.56 3.03 11.48
C GLU A 150 -7.38 2.25 12.08
N LYS A 151 -6.18 2.35 11.48
CA LYS A 151 -4.95 1.74 12.03
C LYS A 151 -4.57 2.25 13.42
N ASN A 152 -4.92 3.50 13.75
CA ASN A 152 -4.69 4.08 15.07
C ASN A 152 -5.89 3.94 16.04
N GLY A 153 -7.00 3.36 15.59
CA GLY A 153 -8.22 3.20 16.39
C GLY A 153 -8.96 4.50 16.70
N TRP A 154 -8.79 5.55 15.89
CA TRP A 154 -9.43 6.85 16.08
C TRP A 154 -10.79 6.93 15.39
N GLN A 155 -11.79 7.47 16.08
CA GLN A 155 -13.08 7.80 15.48
C GLN A 155 -12.89 8.95 14.48
N TRP A 156 -13.45 8.84 13.27
CA TRP A 156 -13.29 9.84 12.22
C TRP A 156 -14.62 10.34 11.66
N PHE A 157 -14.61 11.54 11.09
CA PHE A 157 -15.69 12.16 10.33
C PHE A 157 -15.11 12.71 9.03
N LEU A 158 -15.73 12.35 7.89
CA LEU A 158 -15.28 12.73 6.55
C LEU A 158 -16.18 13.84 5.98
N GLU A 159 -15.58 14.99 5.68
CA GLU A 159 -16.25 16.04 4.89
C GLU A 159 -16.21 15.68 3.39
N ALA A 160 -17.32 15.89 2.69
CA ALA A 160 -17.44 15.61 1.26
C ALA A 160 -16.62 16.60 0.40
N GLU A 161 -15.99 16.09 -0.65
CA GLU A 161 -15.20 16.90 -1.58
C GLU A 161 -16.03 17.99 -2.27
N LYS A 162 -15.47 19.20 -2.34
CA LYS A 162 -16.18 20.40 -2.80
C LYS A 162 -15.66 20.89 -4.15
N GLU A 163 -16.05 20.17 -5.20
CA GLU A 163 -15.70 20.52 -6.58
C GLU A 163 -16.13 21.95 -6.99
N VAL A 164 -15.21 22.70 -7.58
CA VAL A 164 -15.49 24.03 -8.13
C VAL A 164 -16.04 23.90 -9.54
N LYS A 165 -17.36 24.00 -9.69
CA LYS A 165 -18.03 23.95 -11.01
C LYS A 165 -17.47 25.02 -11.96
N PRO A 166 -17.00 24.63 -13.18
CA PRO A 166 -16.48 25.59 -14.14
C PRO A 166 -17.58 26.55 -14.62
N LYS A 167 -17.27 27.84 -14.64
CA LYS A 167 -18.22 28.90 -15.04
C LYS A 167 -17.92 29.36 -16.46
N VAL A 168 -18.91 29.29 -17.35
CA VAL A 168 -18.82 29.89 -18.70
C VAL A 168 -18.68 31.40 -18.56
N LYS A 169 -17.61 31.97 -19.11
CA LYS A 169 -17.33 33.41 -19.13
C LYS A 169 -17.07 33.84 -20.57
N SER A 170 -17.78 34.85 -21.05
CA SER A 170 -17.48 35.54 -22.31
C SER A 170 -17.50 37.04 -22.07
N TYR A 171 -16.44 37.73 -22.47
CA TYR A 171 -16.32 39.18 -22.33
C TYR A 171 -17.39 39.93 -23.14
N GLY A 172 -17.89 39.34 -24.24
CA GLY A 172 -18.98 39.90 -25.03
C GLY A 172 -20.31 40.03 -24.26
N PHE A 173 -20.55 39.21 -23.24
CA PHE A 173 -21.76 39.32 -22.41
C PHE A 173 -21.81 40.63 -21.60
N ASN A 174 -20.66 41.26 -21.35
CA ASN A 174 -20.57 42.55 -20.66
C ASN A 174 -21.16 43.72 -21.47
N PHE A 175 -21.40 43.54 -22.78
CA PHE A 175 -21.91 44.58 -23.70
C PHE A 175 -23.16 44.14 -24.47
N SER A 176 -23.91 43.19 -23.94
CA SER A 176 -25.13 42.66 -24.56
C SER A 176 -26.20 43.73 -24.80
N TRP A 177 -26.70 43.87 -26.03
CA TRP A 177 -27.74 44.82 -26.42
C TRP A 177 -29.04 44.68 -25.60
N ASN A 178 -29.55 43.46 -25.46
CA ASN A 178 -30.84 43.17 -24.82
C ASN A 178 -30.73 42.04 -23.77
N LYS A 179 -29.69 42.07 -22.92
CA LYS A 179 -29.57 41.20 -21.73
C LYS A 179 -29.08 42.02 -20.53
N ARG A 180 -29.48 41.60 -19.32
CA ARG A 180 -29.10 42.25 -18.05
C ARG A 180 -27.63 42.03 -17.65
N THR A 181 -26.86 41.28 -18.45
CA THR A 181 -25.41 41.08 -18.26
C THR A 181 -24.58 42.29 -18.66
N ARG A 182 -25.18 43.30 -19.32
CA ARG A 182 -24.47 44.54 -19.67
C ARG A 182 -24.04 45.31 -18.42
N VAL A 183 -22.73 45.53 -18.29
CA VAL A 183 -22.14 46.26 -17.16
C VAL A 183 -22.23 47.77 -17.42
N SER A 184 -22.39 48.58 -16.36
CA SER A 184 -22.43 50.04 -16.45
C SER A 184 -21.04 50.70 -16.53
N THR A 185 -20.01 50.03 -16.00
CA THR A 185 -18.62 50.48 -15.94
C THR A 185 -17.65 49.31 -16.14
N LYS A 186 -16.36 49.57 -16.31
CA LYS A 186 -15.30 48.57 -16.48
C LYS A 186 -14.03 49.00 -15.74
#